data_AF-A0AAW8GN52-F1
#
_entry.id   AF-A0AAW8GN52-F1
#
_cell.length_a   1.000
_cell.length_b   1.000
_cell.length_c   1.000
_cell.angle_alpha   90.00
_cell.angle_beta   90.00
_cell.angle_gamma   90.00
#
_symmetry.space_group_name_H-M   'P 1'
#
loop_
_entity.id
_entity.type
_entity.pdbx_description
1 polymer ?
#
loop_
_entity_poly.entity_id
_entity_poly.type
_entity_poly.pdbx_seq_one_letter_code
_entity_poly.pdbx_strand_id
1 'polypeptide(L)'
;MTSRTIMAFDFGTKSIGSAIGQEVTGTASPLKAFKANDGIPHWEEIEKQIKEWQPHLLVVGLPTDLHGKALETITPRAKKFAQRLHGRFGLAVEMHDERLSTREARADLFAMGGYKALSKGNVDCQSAVVILESWFEAQWGA
;
A
#
# COMPACT_ATOMS: atom_id res chain seq x y z
N MET A 1 0.33 -25.10 7.03
CA MET A 1 -0.23 -23.73 7.05
C MET A 1 -0.02 -23.15 5.67
N THR A 2 -1.08 -22.85 4.93
CA THR A 2 -0.99 -22.10 3.67
C THR A 2 -0.67 -20.64 4.01
N SER A 3 0.53 -20.18 3.66
CA SER A 3 0.92 -18.79 3.84
C SER A 3 0.10 -17.91 2.89
N ARG A 4 -0.61 -16.91 3.43
CA ARG A 4 -1.35 -15.95 2.59
C ARG A 4 -0.36 -14.93 2.02
N THR A 5 -0.41 -14.77 0.69
CA THR A 5 0.19 -13.65 -0.02
C THR A 5 -0.76 -12.46 -0.01
N ILE A 6 -0.28 -11.29 0.40
CA ILE A 6 -1.06 -10.06 0.53
C ILE A 6 -0.45 -8.98 -0.35
N MET A 7 -1.28 -8.21 -1.05
CA MET A 7 -0.83 -7.07 -1.85
C MET A 7 -1.33 -5.77 -1.23
N ALA A 8 -0.44 -4.80 -1.06
CA ALA A 8 -0.78 -3.49 -0.52
C ALA A 8 -0.67 -2.39 -1.57
N PHE A 9 -1.47 -1.34 -1.39
CA PHE A 9 -1.44 -0.13 -2.20
C PHE A 9 -1.35 1.13 -1.33
N ASP A 10 -0.44 2.04 -1.69
CA ASP A 10 -0.40 3.41 -1.18
C ASP A 10 -1.15 4.32 -2.17
N PHE A 11 -2.31 4.85 -1.77
CA PHE A 11 -3.15 5.63 -2.67
C PHE A 11 -2.67 7.08 -2.81
N GLY A 12 -2.27 7.46 -4.03
CA GLY A 12 -2.01 8.84 -4.39
C GLY A 12 -2.76 9.29 -5.64
N THR A 13 -2.95 10.62 -5.77
CA THR A 13 -3.70 11.20 -6.90
C THR A 13 -2.92 11.17 -8.22
N LYS A 14 -1.58 11.12 -8.16
CA LYS A 14 -0.67 11.08 -9.32
C LYS A 14 0.00 9.73 -9.51
N SER A 15 0.20 9.00 -8.43
CA SER A 15 0.87 7.70 -8.41
C SER A 15 0.28 6.86 -7.28
N ILE A 16 0.15 5.56 -7.51
CA ILE A 16 -0.27 4.58 -6.52
C ILE A 16 0.88 3.60 -6.34
N GLY A 17 1.49 3.60 -5.16
CA GLY A 17 2.55 2.65 -4.82
C GLY A 17 1.96 1.25 -4.60
N SER A 18 2.74 0.20 -4.82
CA SER A 18 2.31 -1.17 -4.56
C SER A 18 3.40 -2.02 -3.93
N ALA A 19 3.00 -3.00 -3.14
CA ALA A 19 3.89 -3.96 -2.51
C ALA A 19 3.24 -5.33 -2.41
N ILE A 20 4.05 -6.38 -2.33
CA ILE A 20 3.63 -7.76 -2.09
C ILE A 20 4.33 -8.29 -0.86
N GLY A 21 3.64 -9.06 -0.04
CA GLY A 21 4.19 -9.62 1.18
C GLY A 21 3.57 -10.96 1.53
N GLN A 22 4.22 -11.66 2.44
CA GLN A 22 3.74 -12.94 2.96
C GLN A 22 3.50 -12.83 4.46
N GLU A 23 2.30 -13.22 4.88
CA GLU A 23 1.91 -13.12 6.28
C GLU A 23 2.75 -14.01 7.18
N VAL A 24 3.31 -15.12 6.69
CA VAL A 24 4.16 -16.00 7.51
C VAL A 24 5.50 -15.36 7.89
N THR A 25 6.06 -14.52 7.03
CA THR A 25 7.34 -13.84 7.29
C THR A 25 7.14 -12.44 7.86
N GLY A 26 5.97 -11.83 7.64
CA GLY A 26 5.69 -10.43 7.98
C GLY A 26 6.51 -9.44 7.18
N THR A 27 7.09 -9.87 6.07
CA THR A 27 7.95 -9.04 5.23
C THR A 27 7.24 -8.68 3.93
N ALA A 28 7.52 -7.49 3.42
CA ALA A 28 7.02 -7.04 2.15
C ALA A 28 8.16 -6.62 1.20
N SER A 29 7.85 -6.56 -0.09
CA SER A 29 8.75 -6.10 -1.13
C SER A 29 8.02 -5.14 -2.06
N PRO A 30 8.67 -4.06 -2.50
CA PRO A 30 8.04 -3.09 -3.38
C PRO A 30 7.78 -3.74 -4.75
N LEU A 31 6.63 -3.40 -5.34
CA LEU A 31 6.28 -3.70 -6.72
C LEU A 31 6.31 -2.42 -7.57
N LYS A 32 5.90 -2.53 -8.84
CA LYS A 32 5.82 -1.38 -9.75
C LYS A 32 4.67 -0.44 -9.33
N ALA A 33 4.96 0.84 -9.16
CA ALA A 33 3.96 1.88 -9.00
C ALA A 33 3.07 2.04 -10.24
N PHE A 34 1.83 2.46 -10.02
CA PHE A 34 0.88 2.78 -11.08
C PHE A 34 0.74 4.28 -11.23
N LYS A 35 0.86 4.80 -12.45
CA LYS A 35 0.48 6.18 -12.72
C LYS A 35 -1.03 6.33 -12.51
N ALA A 36 -1.42 7.41 -11.85
CA ALA A 36 -2.81 7.78 -11.66
C ALA A 36 -3.07 9.17 -12.22
N ASN A 37 -4.22 9.34 -12.85
CA ASN A 37 -4.74 10.66 -13.20
C ASN A 37 -5.92 10.95 -12.29
N ASP A 38 -5.75 11.93 -11.40
CA ASP A 38 -6.73 12.27 -10.38
C ASP A 38 -7.19 11.03 -9.56
N GLY A 39 -6.23 10.20 -9.15
CA GLY A 39 -6.48 8.99 -8.36
C GLY A 39 -7.15 7.85 -9.14
N ILE A 40 -7.18 7.95 -10.46
CA ILE A 40 -7.68 6.90 -11.35
C ILE A 40 -6.47 6.26 -12.06
N PRO A 41 -6.11 5.01 -11.72
CA PRO A 41 -5.05 4.29 -12.42
C PRO A 41 -5.54 3.64 -13.71
N HIS A 42 -4.60 3.17 -14.52
CA HIS A 42 -4.87 2.22 -15.60
C HIS A 42 -5.15 0.84 -14.98
N TRP A 43 -6.43 0.46 -14.89
CA TRP A 43 -6.86 -0.77 -14.20
C TRP A 43 -6.26 -2.06 -14.77
N GLU A 44 -5.95 -2.09 -16.06
CA GLU A 44 -5.30 -3.24 -16.72
C GLU A 44 -3.91 -3.53 -16.14
N GLU A 45 -3.17 -2.50 -15.70
CA GLU A 45 -1.86 -2.71 -15.07
C GLU A 45 -2.00 -3.36 -13.69
N ILE A 46 -3.00 -2.93 -12.91
CA ILE A 46 -3.31 -3.52 -11.60
C ILE A 46 -3.80 -4.95 -11.78
N GLU A 47 -4.69 -5.19 -12.74
CA GLU A 47 -5.19 -6.52 -13.06
C GLU A 47 -4.06 -7.48 -13.43
N LYS A 48 -3.08 -7.02 -14.23
CA LYS A 48 -1.90 -7.82 -14.56
C LYS A 48 -1.13 -8.24 -13.31
N GLN A 49 -0.86 -7.30 -12.39
CA GLN A 49 -0.17 -7.65 -11.13
C GLN A 49 -0.99 -8.59 -10.25
N ILE A 50 -2.30 -8.38 -10.13
CA ILE A 50 -3.16 -9.28 -9.34
C ILE A 50 -3.15 -10.69 -9.94
N LYS A 51 -3.21 -10.82 -11.27
CA LYS A 51 -3.14 -12.12 -11.95
C LYS A 51 -1.77 -12.78 -11.82
N GLU A 52 -0.71 -11.99 -11.80
CA GLU A 52 0.67 -12.48 -11.66
C GLU A 52 0.94 -12.99 -10.24
N TRP A 53 0.57 -12.21 -9.23
CA TRP A 53 0.91 -12.47 -7.82
C TRP A 53 -0.15 -13.25 -7.06
N GLN A 54 -1.38 -13.34 -7.57
CA GLN A 54 -2.51 -14.06 -6.97
C GLN A 54 -2.68 -13.79 -5.46
N PRO A 55 -2.80 -12.52 -5.04
CA PRO A 55 -2.95 -12.19 -3.63
C PRO A 55 -4.29 -12.71 -3.07
N HIS A 56 -4.26 -13.14 -1.82
CA HIS A 56 -5.44 -13.63 -1.10
C HIS A 56 -6.28 -12.47 -0.53
N LEU A 57 -5.64 -11.32 -0.31
CA LEU A 57 -6.21 -10.12 0.27
C LEU A 57 -5.49 -8.90 -0.31
N LEU A 58 -6.24 -7.82 -0.48
CA LEU A 58 -5.66 -6.52 -0.79
C LEU A 58 -5.73 -5.61 0.44
N VAL A 59 -4.69 -4.83 0.67
CA VAL A 59 -4.63 -3.81 1.71
C VAL A 59 -4.47 -2.44 1.05
N VAL A 60 -5.24 -1.45 1.49
CA VAL A 60 -5.12 -0.07 1.01
C VAL A 60 -4.80 0.83 2.19
N GLY A 61 -3.76 1.63 2.05
CA GLY A 61 -3.46 2.66 3.04
C GLY A 61 -4.60 3.65 3.19
N LEU A 62 -4.92 4.00 4.44
CA LEU A 62 -5.94 4.95 4.81
C LEU A 62 -5.28 6.22 5.32
N PRO A 63 -5.24 7.29 4.51
CA PRO A 63 -4.65 8.55 4.95
C PRO A 63 -5.48 9.15 6.09
N THR A 64 -4.82 9.45 7.20
CA THR A 64 -5.41 10.05 8.42
C THR A 64 -4.44 11.12 8.96
N ASP A 65 -4.94 11.99 9.83
CA ASP A 65 -4.07 12.88 10.62
C ASP A 65 -3.43 12.12 11.80
N LEU A 66 -2.58 12.82 12.56
CA LEU A 66 -1.89 12.25 13.73
C LEU A 66 -2.83 11.74 14.83
N HIS A 67 -4.10 12.13 14.81
CA HIS A 67 -5.13 11.69 15.74
C HIS A 67 -6.03 10.59 15.15
N GLY A 68 -5.70 10.08 13.96
CA GLY A 68 -6.49 9.06 13.26
C GLY A 68 -7.76 9.61 12.60
N LYS A 69 -7.92 10.93 12.51
CA LYS A 69 -9.07 11.54 11.84
C LYS A 69 -8.85 11.53 10.33
N ALA A 70 -9.94 11.28 9.59
CA ALA A 70 -9.92 11.32 8.13
C ALA A 70 -9.49 12.70 7.61
N LEU A 71 -8.58 12.70 6.64
CA LEU A 71 -8.23 13.85 5.83
C LEU A 71 -9.33 14.08 4.77
N GLU A 72 -10.02 15.22 4.85
CA GLU A 72 -11.28 15.48 4.14
C GLU A 72 -11.20 15.24 2.61
N THR A 73 -10.06 15.54 1.99
CA THR A 73 -9.92 15.49 0.53
C THR A 73 -9.45 14.12 0.01
N ILE A 74 -8.57 13.43 0.72
CA ILE A 74 -7.88 12.23 0.22
C ILE A 74 -8.46 10.94 0.78
N THR A 75 -8.89 10.91 2.05
CA THR A 75 -9.42 9.69 2.69
C THR A 75 -10.66 9.15 1.98
N PRO A 76 -11.66 9.98 1.58
CA PRO A 76 -12.80 9.47 0.83
C PRO A 76 -12.40 8.88 -0.54
N ARG A 77 -11.33 9.40 -1.14
CA ARG A 77 -10.82 8.93 -2.44
C ARG A 77 -10.10 7.59 -2.32
N ALA A 78 -9.30 7.41 -1.26
CA ALA A 78 -8.68 6.13 -0.92
C ALA A 78 -9.76 5.05 -0.66
N LYS A 79 -10.80 5.38 0.12
CA LYS A 79 -11.98 4.52 0.33
C LYS A 79 -12.65 4.11 -0.98
N LYS A 80 -12.86 5.06 -1.89
CA LYS A 80 -13.45 4.79 -3.21
C LYS A 80 -12.55 3.91 -4.07
N PHE A 81 -11.22 4.08 -3.98
CA PHE A 81 -10.26 3.21 -4.65
C PHE A 81 -10.34 1.76 -4.11
N ALA A 82 -10.38 1.58 -2.79
CA ALA A 82 -10.57 0.27 -2.15
C ALA A 82 -11.87 -0.42 -2.60
N GLN A 83 -13.00 0.31 -2.63
CA GLN A 83 -14.27 -0.21 -3.14
C GLN A 83 -14.20 -0.63 -4.62
N ARG A 84 -13.47 0.12 -5.44
CA ARG A 84 -13.27 -0.22 -6.86
C ARG A 84 -12.39 -1.45 -7.02
N LEU A 85 -11.36 -1.63 -6.20
CA LEU A 85 -10.55 -2.86 -6.18
C LEU A 85 -11.45 -4.06 -5.87
N HIS A 86 -12.25 -3.99 -4.81
CA HIS A 86 -13.18 -5.04 -4.44
C HIS A 86 -14.17 -5.36 -5.58
N GLY A 87 -14.86 -4.34 -6.10
CA GLY A 87 -15.86 -4.53 -7.15
C GLY A 87 -15.31 -5.03 -8.49
N ARG A 88 -14.05 -4.73 -8.82
CA ARG A 88 -13.41 -5.17 -10.07
C ARG A 88 -12.82 -6.56 -9.99
N PHE A 89 -12.23 -6.93 -8.85
CA PHE A 89 -11.41 -8.13 -8.73
C PHE A 89 -12.03 -9.21 -7.83
N GLY A 90 -13.11 -8.88 -7.10
CA GLY A 90 -13.78 -9.82 -6.19
C GLY A 90 -12.96 -10.21 -4.96
N LEU A 91 -11.78 -9.62 -4.78
CA LEU A 91 -10.91 -9.86 -3.63
C LEU A 91 -11.40 -9.08 -2.42
N ALA A 92 -11.20 -9.64 -1.22
CA ALA A 92 -11.35 -8.90 0.01
C ALA A 92 -10.37 -7.71 0.02
N VAL A 93 -10.83 -6.56 0.49
CA VAL A 93 -10.01 -5.35 0.60
C VAL A 93 -10.15 -4.80 2.01
N GLU A 94 -9.03 -4.76 2.71
CA GLU A 94 -8.91 -4.11 4.00
C GLU A 94 -8.24 -2.74 3.86
N MET A 95 -8.54 -1.86 4.80
CA MET A 95 -7.87 -0.57 4.88
C MET A 95 -7.05 -0.50 6.15
N HIS A 96 -5.82 -0.01 6.04
CA HIS A 96 -4.88 0.10 7.15
C HIS A 96 -4.55 1.55 7.45
N ASP A 97 -4.58 1.93 8.71
CA ASP A 97 -4.36 3.31 9.14
C ASP A 97 -2.88 3.70 8.99
N GLU A 98 -2.62 4.76 8.22
CA GLU A 98 -1.28 5.21 7.85
C GLU A 98 -0.57 6.09 8.90
N ARG A 99 -1.08 6.18 10.13
CA ARG A 99 -0.55 7.05 11.21
C ARG A 99 0.97 7.00 11.42
N LEU A 100 1.63 5.87 11.18
CA LEU A 100 3.10 5.71 11.32
C LEU A 100 3.89 6.13 10.06
N SER A 101 3.21 6.45 8.97
CA SER A 101 3.81 6.76 7.66
C SER A 101 3.70 8.24 7.29
N THR A 102 3.51 9.15 8.27
CA THR A 102 3.46 10.59 7.99
C THR A 102 4.71 11.05 7.25
N ARG A 103 4.62 12.18 6.53
CA ARG A 103 5.76 12.76 5.83
C ARG A 103 6.99 12.95 6.72
N GLU A 104 6.80 13.26 7.99
CA GLU A 104 7.86 13.44 8.98
C GLU A 104 8.47 12.09 9.39
N ALA A 105 7.65 11.07 9.70
CA ALA A 105 8.15 9.72 9.97
C ALA A 105 8.86 9.09 8.75
N ARG A 106 8.33 9.33 7.54
CA ARG A 106 8.99 8.98 6.28
C ARG A 106 10.31 9.77 6.14
N ALA A 107 10.33 11.08 6.42
CA ALA A 107 11.53 11.92 6.33
C ALA A 107 12.63 11.49 7.31
N ASP A 108 12.28 11.06 8.52
CA ASP A 108 13.24 10.56 9.50
C ASP A 108 13.80 9.19 9.07
N LEU A 109 12.97 8.29 8.53
CA LEU A 109 13.44 7.06 7.87
C LEU A 109 14.35 7.35 6.66
N PHE A 110 14.07 8.40 5.89
CA PHE A 110 14.93 8.88 4.80
C PHE A 110 16.25 9.48 5.32
N ALA A 111 16.25 10.10 6.50
CA ALA A 111 17.42 10.75 7.11
C ALA A 111 18.34 9.78 7.86
N MET A 112 17.81 8.68 8.43
CA MET A 112 18.56 7.74 9.27
C MET A 112 19.40 6.69 8.51
N GLY A 113 19.47 6.75 7.16
CA GLY A 113 20.56 6.14 6.39
C GLY A 113 20.20 4.91 5.55
N GLY A 114 19.69 5.12 4.33
CA GLY A 114 19.30 3.98 3.50
C GLY A 114 19.18 4.17 1.99
N TYR A 115 19.95 5.05 1.33
CA TYR A 115 20.02 5.03 -0.15
C TYR A 115 21.46 5.09 -0.67
N LYS A 116 22.11 3.93 -0.71
CA LYS A 116 23.29 3.70 -1.58
C LYS A 116 23.14 2.52 -2.56
N ALA A 117 21.98 1.87 -2.65
CA ALA A 117 21.88 0.65 -3.46
C ALA A 117 20.53 0.40 -4.16
N LEU A 118 19.75 1.42 -4.51
CA LEU A 118 18.50 1.20 -5.26
C LEU A 118 18.35 2.15 -6.44
N SER A 119 18.20 1.55 -7.62
CA SER A 119 17.84 2.21 -8.87
C SER A 119 16.67 3.17 -8.65
N LYS A 120 16.78 4.37 -9.22
CA LYS A 120 15.90 5.55 -9.07
C LYS A 120 14.41 5.28 -9.36
N GLY A 121 14.04 4.12 -9.90
CA GLY A 121 12.67 3.70 -10.18
C GLY A 121 11.96 2.91 -9.07
N ASN A 122 12.69 2.39 -8.06
CA ASN A 122 12.09 1.56 -6.99
C ASN A 122 11.90 2.33 -5.66
N VAL A 123 12.38 3.58 -5.58
CA VAL A 123 12.22 4.45 -4.40
C VAL A 123 10.73 4.77 -4.14
N ASP A 124 9.93 4.79 -5.19
CA ASP A 124 8.55 5.30 -5.19
C ASP A 124 7.51 4.38 -4.54
N CYS A 125 7.85 3.14 -4.17
CA CYS A 125 6.91 2.17 -3.59
C CYS A 125 7.19 1.78 -2.13
N GLN A 126 8.18 2.40 -1.49
CA GLN A 126 8.54 2.04 -0.11
C GLN A 126 7.40 2.28 0.88
N SER A 127 6.52 3.24 0.59
CA SER A 127 5.36 3.52 1.43
C SER A 127 4.33 2.38 1.44
N ALA A 128 4.13 1.69 0.31
CA ALA A 128 3.27 0.51 0.26
C ALA A 128 3.87 -0.68 1.04
N VAL A 129 5.20 -0.79 1.08
CA VAL A 129 5.91 -1.78 1.92
C VAL A 129 5.64 -1.51 3.39
N VAL A 130 5.84 -0.27 3.84
CA VAL A 130 5.59 0.14 5.24
C VAL A 130 4.13 -0.09 5.64
N ILE A 131 3.18 0.24 4.76
CA ILE A 131 1.76 -0.04 5.00
C ILE A 131 1.53 -1.54 5.23
N LEU A 132 2.12 -2.39 4.40
CA LEU A 132 1.90 -3.83 4.47
C LEU A 132 2.56 -4.46 5.71
N GLU A 133 3.79 -4.08 6.01
CA GLU A 133 4.50 -4.57 7.20
C GLU A 133 3.81 -4.12 8.49
N SER A 134 3.37 -2.87 8.56
CA SER A 134 2.57 -2.38 9.69
C SER A 134 1.22 -3.10 9.82
N TRP A 135 0.59 -3.47 8.70
CA TRP A 135 -0.62 -4.29 8.74
C TRP A 135 -0.33 -5.70 9.29
N PHE A 136 0.77 -6.34 8.89
CA PHE A 136 1.18 -7.64 9.45
C PHE A 136 1.42 -7.56 10.96
N GLU A 137 2.14 -6.54 11.43
CA GLU A 137 2.36 -6.32 12.87
C GLU A 137 1.05 -6.19 13.64
N ALA A 138 0.07 -5.47 13.07
CA ALA A 138 -1.25 -5.31 13.68
C ALA A 138 -2.06 -6.62 13.74
N GLN A 139 -1.86 -7.56 12.80
CA GLN A 139 -2.52 -8.88 12.84
C GLN A 139 -1.97 -9.77 13.96
N TRP A 140 -0.68 -9.63 14.29
CA TRP A 140 -0.03 -10.45 15.31
C TRP A 140 -0.12 -9.88 16.72
N GLY A 141 -0.40 -8.59 16.85
CA GLY A 141 -0.59 -7.91 18.14
C GLY A 141 -1.99 -8.04 18.75
N ALA A 142 -2.84 -8.93 18.22
CA ALA A 142 -4.21 -9.16 18.68
C ALA A 142 -4.35 -10.42 19.55
#